data_AF-A0A1Y3NNB3-F1
#
_entry.id   AF-A0A1Y3NNB3-F1
#
_cell.length_a   1.000
_cell.length_b   1.000
_cell.length_c   1.000
_cell.angle_alpha   90.00
_cell.angle_beta   90.00
_cell.angle_gamma   90.00
#
_symmetry.space_group_name_H-M   'P 1'
#
loop_
_entity.id
_entity.type
_entity.pdbx_description
1 polymer ?
#
loop_
_entity_poly.entity_id
_entity_poly.type
_entity_poly.pdbx_seq_one_letter_code
_entity_poly.pdbx_strand_id
1 'polypeptide(L)' 'CFASSLGYPCCSEKIQISYSDSISDWGIEDDQWCGIGGQKKGNICGNFACCEGCDVIYIDSDGKWGIENGRWCVVKD' A
#
# COMPACT_ATOMS: atom_id res chain seq x y z
N CYS A 1 -7.08 9.84 0.17
CA CYS A 1 -6.15 8.86 0.76
C CYS A 1 -6.26 7.55 -0.02
N PHE A 2 -5.36 6.59 0.23
CA PHE A 2 -5.42 5.26 -0.40
C PHE A 2 -6.67 4.46 0.03
N ALA A 3 -7.13 4.64 1.28
CA ALA A 3 -8.23 3.89 1.87
C ALA A 3 -9.57 4.12 1.16
N SER A 4 -9.78 5.28 0.52
CA SER A 4 -11.00 5.58 -0.24
C SER A 4 -11.21 4.59 -1.40
N SER A 5 -10.13 4.15 -2.06
CA SER A 5 -10.20 3.14 -3.12
C SER A 5 -10.58 1.75 -2.60
N LEU A 6 -10.47 1.53 -1.29
CA LEU A 6 -10.85 0.29 -0.60
C LEU A 6 -12.23 0.41 0.07
N GLY A 7 -12.91 1.55 -0.07
CA GLY A 7 -14.22 1.81 0.56
C GLY A 7 -14.14 2.30 2.01
N TYR A 8 -12.95 2.68 2.49
CA TYR A 8 -12.74 3.20 3.84
C TYR A 8 -12.52 4.72 3.83
N PRO A 9 -12.95 5.45 4.87
CA PRO A 9 -12.68 6.88 5.01
C PRO A 9 -11.18 7.16 5.18
N CYS A 10 -10.80 8.41 4.93
CA CYS A 10 -9.46 8.91 5.28
C CYS A 10 -9.49 9.43 6.71
N CYS A 11 -8.42 9.17 7.48
CA CYS A 11 -8.30 9.75 8.81
C CYS A 11 -8.08 11.26 8.73
N SER A 12 -8.56 12.00 9.73
CA SER A 12 -8.17 13.39 9.92
C SER A 12 -6.67 13.52 10.21
N GLU A 13 -6.11 14.68 9.91
CA GLU A 13 -4.73 14.98 10.28
C GLU A 13 -4.58 14.94 11.81
N LYS A 14 -3.58 14.20 12.32
CA LYS A 14 -3.25 13.97 13.75
C LYS A 14 -3.89 12.75 14.43
N ILE A 15 -4.10 11.66 13.70
CA ILE A 15 -4.49 10.37 14.30
C ILE A 15 -3.27 9.50 14.66
N GLN A 16 -3.41 8.67 15.71
CA GLN A 16 -2.42 7.66 16.04
C GLN A 16 -2.55 6.43 15.14
N ILE A 17 -1.40 5.90 14.70
CA ILE A 17 -1.34 4.67 13.93
C ILE A 17 -1.77 3.50 14.83
N SER A 18 -2.88 2.87 14.47
CA SER A 18 -3.38 1.65 15.15
C SER A 18 -2.87 0.38 14.46
N TYR A 19 -2.65 0.44 13.15
CA TYR A 19 -2.13 -0.66 12.36
C TYR A 19 -1.29 -0.13 11.19
N SER A 20 -0.13 -0.73 10.96
CA SER A 20 0.70 -0.44 9.79
C SER A 20 0.97 -1.74 9.06
N ASP A 21 0.72 -1.73 7.76
CA ASP A 21 1.22 -2.75 6.85
C ASP A 21 2.44 -2.20 6.08
N SER A 22 2.92 -2.94 5.08
CA SER A 22 4.12 -2.55 4.32
C SER A 22 3.93 -1.33 3.42
N ILE A 23 2.70 -0.92 3.14
CA ILE A 23 2.36 0.10 2.15
C ILE A 23 1.37 1.15 2.68
N SER A 24 0.73 0.91 3.82
CA SER A 24 -0.31 1.77 4.40
C SER A 24 -0.25 1.80 5.92
N ASP A 25 -0.60 2.97 6.45
CA ASP A 25 -0.89 3.15 7.86
C ASP A 25 -2.39 3.35 8.02
N TRP A 26 -2.94 2.76 9.07
CA TRP A 26 -4.36 2.77 9.41
C TRP A 26 -4.53 3.28 10.83
N GLY A 27 -5.60 4.04 11.02
CA GLY A 27 -6.02 4.58 12.31
C GLY A 27 -7.46 4.19 12.59
N ILE A 28 -7.88 4.49 13.82
CA ILE A 28 -9.29 4.41 14.23
C ILE A 28 -9.74 5.84 14.57
N GLU A 29 -10.77 6.30 13.88
CA GLU A 29 -11.42 7.59 14.07
C GLU A 29 -12.92 7.38 14.25
N ASP A 30 -13.55 8.00 15.25
CA ASP A 30 -14.99 7.86 15.51
C ASP A 30 -15.46 6.39 15.53
N ASP A 31 -14.68 5.52 16.17
CA ASP A 31 -14.89 4.06 16.22
C ASP A 31 -14.89 3.35 14.84
N GLN A 32 -14.31 3.97 13.81
CA GLN A 32 -14.22 3.44 12.44
C GLN A 32 -12.78 3.37 11.94
N TRP A 33 -12.48 2.35 11.12
CA TRP A 33 -11.19 2.23 10.43
C TRP A 33 -11.05 3.31 9.36
N CYS A 34 -9.91 4.00 9.37
CA CYS A 34 -9.59 5.02 8.40
C CYS A 34 -8.14 4.89 7.91
N GLY A 35 -7.87 5.32 6.67
CA GLY A 35 -6.52 5.35 6.11
C GLY A 35 -5.75 6.62 6.49
N ILE A 36 -4.59 6.45 7.12
CA ILE A 36 -3.70 7.55 7.49
C ILE A 36 -2.82 7.91 6.28
N GLY A 37 -2.95 9.14 5.78
CA GLY A 37 -2.11 9.69 4.71
C GLY A 37 -2.78 9.81 3.33
N GLY A 38 -2.28 10.76 2.53
CA GLY A 38 -2.82 11.09 1.20
C GLY A 38 -2.43 10.13 0.08
N GLN A 39 -1.34 9.37 0.25
CA GLN A 39 -0.79 8.41 -0.72
C GLN A 39 -0.23 7.21 0.06
N LYS A 40 -0.23 6.00 -0.51
CA LYS A 40 0.45 4.84 0.11
C LYS A 40 1.93 5.18 0.30
N LYS A 41 2.56 4.66 1.35
CA LYS A 41 4.02 4.75 1.53
C LYS A 41 4.67 3.91 0.44
N GLY A 42 5.17 4.55 -0.61
CA GLY A 42 5.88 3.91 -1.72
C GLY A 42 5.26 4.17 -3.09
N ASN A 43 6.05 3.94 -4.13
CA ASN A 43 5.58 4.04 -5.51
C ASN A 43 4.59 2.89 -5.73
N ILE A 44 3.32 3.18 -6.06
CA ILE A 44 2.26 2.16 -6.15
C ILE A 44 2.11 1.69 -7.60
N CYS A 45 2.14 0.38 -7.80
CA CYS A 45 1.93 -0.27 -9.09
C CYS A 45 0.59 -1.01 -9.06
N GLY A 46 -0.50 -0.26 -9.24
CA GLY A 46 -1.86 -0.79 -9.14
C GLY A 46 -2.30 -0.92 -7.68
N ASN A 47 -2.57 -2.15 -7.22
CA ASN A 47 -2.93 -2.40 -5.82
C ASN A 47 -1.72 -2.74 -4.92
N PHE A 48 -0.54 -2.98 -5.52
CA PHE A 48 0.66 -3.48 -4.86
C PHE A 48 1.82 -2.47 -4.91
N ALA A 49 2.85 -2.69 -4.10
CA ALA A 49 4.08 -1.89 -4.16
C ALA A 49 4.78 -2.06 -5.52
N CYS A 50 5.36 -0.99 -6.06
CA CYS A 50 6.31 -1.10 -7.17
C CYS A 50 7.66 -1.57 -6.66
N CYS A 51 8.36 -2.40 -7.43
CA CYS A 51 9.78 -2.62 -7.22
C CYS A 51 10.57 -1.41 -7.73
N GLU A 52 11.63 -0.98 -7.04
CA GLU A 52 12.52 0.10 -7.51
C GLU A 52 13.53 -0.39 -8.56
N GLY A 53 13.77 -1.71 -8.61
CA GLY A 53 14.55 -2.38 -9.66
C GLY A 53 14.78 -3.84 -9.29
N CYS A 54 13.93 -4.75 -9.76
CA CYS A 54 14.00 -6.17 -9.42
C CYS A 54 14.01 -7.08 -10.64
N ASP A 55 14.68 -8.22 -10.47
CA ASP A 55 14.49 -9.39 -11.33
C ASP A 55 13.07 -9.93 -11.17
N VAL A 56 12.46 -10.33 -12.28
CA VAL A 56 11.15 -10.95 -12.29
C VAL A 56 11.30 -12.40 -11.82
N ILE A 57 10.71 -12.73 -10.68
CA ILE A 57 10.74 -14.10 -10.13
C ILE A 57 9.43 -14.86 -10.36
N TYR A 58 8.35 -14.14 -10.67
CA TYR A 58 7.03 -14.71 -10.85
C TYR A 58 6.18 -13.85 -11.79
N ILE A 59 5.32 -14.48 -12.59
CA ILE A 59 4.45 -13.80 -13.56
C ILE A 59 3.08 -14.46 -13.50
N ASP A 60 2.03 -13.65 -13.42
CA ASP A 60 0.64 -14.09 -13.47
C ASP A 60 -0.23 -13.15 -14.32
N SER A 61 -1.55 -13.28 -14.21
CA SER A 61 -2.51 -12.42 -14.92
C SER A 61 -2.52 -10.97 -14.45
N ASP A 62 -1.99 -10.68 -13.25
CA ASP A 62 -1.95 -9.34 -12.67
C ASP A 62 -0.64 -8.61 -13.02
N GLY A 63 0.44 -9.33 -13.34
CA GLY A 63 1.67 -8.74 -13.88
C GLY A 63 2.94 -9.53 -13.62
N LYS A 64 4.08 -8.82 -13.73
CA LYS A 64 5.41 -9.32 -13.38
C LYS A 64 5.72 -8.96 -11.92
N TRP A 65 6.24 -9.90 -11.17
CA TRP A 65 6.44 -9.79 -9.73
C TRP A 65 7.91 -10.03 -9.34
N GLY A 66 8.37 -9.26 -8.37
CA GLY A 66 9.68 -9.34 -7.73
C GLY A 66 9.55 -9.43 -6.20
N ILE A 67 10.66 -9.71 -5.53
CA ILE A 67 10.77 -9.58 -4.07
C ILE A 67 11.84 -8.54 -3.75
N GLU A 68 11.44 -7.48 -3.06
CA GLU A 68 12.31 -6.40 -2.62
C GLU A 68 12.18 -6.21 -1.11
N ASN A 69 13.30 -6.16 -0.40
CA ASN A 69 13.33 -6.08 1.06
C ASN A 69 12.47 -7.17 1.75
N GLY A 70 12.42 -8.37 1.17
CA GLY A 70 11.62 -9.49 1.66
C GLY A 70 10.11 -9.34 1.45
N ARG A 71 9.67 -8.45 0.55
CA ARG A 71 8.25 -8.19 0.25
C ARG A 71 7.97 -8.29 -1.23
N TRP A 72 6.77 -8.76 -1.57
CA TRP A 72 6.29 -8.80 -2.95
C TRP A 72 6.07 -7.39 -3.50
N CYS A 73 6.55 -7.17 -4.72
CA CYS A 73 6.38 -5.93 -5.46
C CYS A 73 6.17 -6.22 -6.96
N VAL A 74 5.56 -5.28 -7.67
CA VAL A 74 5.30 -5.35 -9.12
C VAL A 74 6.48 -4.74 -9.86
N VAL A 75 7.04 -5.50 -10.80
CA VAL A 75 8.12 -5.07 -11.69
C VAL A 75 7.50 -4.41 -12.92
N LYS A 76 7.82 -3.13 -13.15
CA LYS A 76 7.49 -2.42 -14.39
C LYS A 76 8.73 -2.37 -15.28
N ASP A 77 8.51 -2.54 -16.59
CA ASP A 77 9.55 -2.34 -17.60
C ASP A 77 9.97 -0.86 -17.71
#